data_AF-A0A7S1QIL3-F1
#
_entry.id   AF-A0A7S1QIL3-F1
#
_cell.length_a   1.000
_cell.length_b   1.000
_cell.length_c   1.000
_cell.angle_alpha   90.00
_cell.angle_beta   90.00
_cell.angle_gamma   90.00
#
_symmetry.space_group_name_H-M   'P 1'
#
loop_
_entity.id
_entity.type
_entity.pdbx_description
1 polymer ?
#
loop_
_entity_poly.entity_id
_entity_poly.type
_entity_poly.pdbx_seq_one_letter_code
_entity_poly.pdbx_strand_id
1 'polypeptide(L)'
;MSKRKEWSSGWLSSSWGPGKQDWGHDERSGPDMHGIEVQFVCGRVPVLALDTISVFHAYASMMLQWALDSSGKADSLYEYSNDADVIRECRGLGLRSDEVMPAHLKGKGLHEVRAVGMTKRSVLVALVVAIALEKVVPLQELWKMLKFYELSDPFTEVLRFCEKSVARSSCTSLSKPL
;
A
#
# COMPACT_ATOMS: atom_id res chain seq x y z
N MET A 1 -44.42 13.77 16.16
CA MET A 1 -43.64 13.50 17.40
C MET A 1 -42.91 12.18 17.20
N SER A 2 -41.63 12.21 16.78
CA SER A 2 -40.86 11.02 16.43
C SER A 2 -39.67 10.89 17.37
N LYS A 3 -39.56 9.74 18.04
CA LYS A 3 -38.57 9.44 19.08
C LYS A 3 -37.21 9.17 18.43
N ARG A 4 -36.22 10.02 18.75
CA ARG A 4 -34.81 9.83 18.39
C ARG A 4 -34.20 8.86 19.41
N LYS A 5 -33.72 7.69 18.96
CA LYS A 5 -32.97 6.76 19.80
C LYS A 5 -31.55 7.29 19.99
N GLU A 6 -31.21 7.58 21.24
CA GLU A 6 -29.85 7.73 21.73
C GLU A 6 -29.04 6.46 21.46
N TRP A 7 -27.83 6.63 20.95
CA TRP A 7 -26.77 5.64 21.05
C TRP A 7 -25.65 6.25 21.87
N SER A 8 -25.38 5.61 23.00
CA SER A 8 -24.43 6.00 24.01
C SER A 8 -22.99 5.74 23.57
N SER A 9 -22.15 6.66 24.03
CA SER A 9 -20.69 6.75 24.00
C SER A 9 -19.92 5.53 24.52
N GLY A 10 -18.75 5.28 23.90
CA GLY A 10 -17.66 4.41 24.34
C GLY A 10 -17.09 3.70 23.11
N TRP A 11 -16.02 4.16 22.47
CA TRP A 11 -14.66 4.27 23.01
C TRP A 11 -13.94 5.57 22.57
N LEU A 12 -13.44 6.31 23.57
CA LEU A 12 -12.31 7.24 23.49
C LEU A 12 -11.04 6.42 23.18
N SER A 13 -9.96 6.87 22.55
CA SER A 13 -9.53 8.17 22.03
C SER A 13 -8.17 7.92 21.36
N SER A 14 -7.97 8.37 20.13
CA SER A 14 -6.71 9.00 19.68
C SER A 14 -6.97 9.86 18.45
N SER A 15 -7.55 11.02 18.76
CA SER A 15 -7.23 12.35 18.20
C SER A 15 -6.69 12.40 16.77
N TRP A 16 -7.60 12.55 15.82
CA TRP A 16 -7.31 13.05 14.47
C TRP A 16 -7.63 14.54 14.40
N GLY A 17 -6.71 15.33 13.85
CA GLY A 17 -6.96 16.73 13.48
C GLY A 17 -6.08 17.15 12.31
N PRO A 18 -6.41 18.24 11.59
CA PRO A 18 -7.74 18.72 11.24
C PRO A 18 -7.92 18.55 9.72
N GLY A 19 -8.39 17.38 9.31
CA GLY A 19 -8.61 17.07 7.90
C GLY A 19 -8.56 15.58 7.58
N LYS A 20 -8.93 14.72 8.53
CA LYS A 20 -9.03 13.30 8.27
C LYS A 20 -10.18 13.10 7.27
N GLN A 21 -9.83 12.92 6.00
CA GLN A 21 -10.66 12.16 5.09
C GLN A 21 -10.69 10.75 5.67
N ASP A 22 -11.70 10.52 6.52
CA ASP A 22 -12.23 9.19 6.70
C ASP A 22 -12.52 8.69 5.28
N TRP A 23 -11.83 7.63 4.88
CA TRP A 23 -12.01 6.96 3.60
C TRP A 23 -13.37 6.29 3.61
N GLY A 24 -14.41 7.12 3.65
CA GLY A 24 -15.56 6.91 4.51
C GLY A 24 -16.03 5.48 4.43
N HIS A 25 -15.68 4.68 5.45
CA HIS A 25 -15.89 3.24 5.58
C HIS A 25 -16.67 2.60 4.41
N ASP A 26 -16.07 2.59 3.22
CA ASP A 26 -16.64 1.85 2.11
C ASP A 26 -16.29 0.39 2.39
N GLU A 27 -17.16 -0.56 2.04
CA GLU A 27 -16.90 -2.00 2.23
C GLU A 27 -15.63 -2.48 1.50
N ARG A 28 -14.97 -1.60 0.76
CA ARG A 28 -13.70 -1.78 0.05
C ARG A 28 -12.46 -1.47 0.88
N SER A 29 -12.62 -0.79 2.02
CA SER A 29 -11.53 -0.54 2.97
C SER A 29 -11.09 -1.89 3.52
N GLY A 30 -9.86 -2.32 3.22
CA GLY A 30 -9.31 -3.56 3.75
C GLY A 30 -9.31 -3.57 5.29
N PRO A 31 -9.25 -4.74 5.94
CA PRO A 31 -9.04 -4.78 7.38
C PRO A 31 -7.77 -4.00 7.75
N ASP A 32 -7.75 -3.34 8.91
CA ASP A 32 -6.52 -2.72 9.44
C ASP A 32 -5.45 -3.80 9.63
N MET A 33 -4.43 -3.80 8.76
CA MET A 33 -3.35 -4.77 8.76
C MET A 33 -2.10 -4.18 9.37
N HIS A 34 -2.11 -4.06 10.70
CA HIS A 34 -0.96 -3.53 11.45
C HIS A 34 -0.62 -2.08 11.06
N GLY A 35 -1.64 -1.23 10.90
CA GLY A 35 -1.47 0.16 10.47
C GLY A 35 -1.10 0.31 8.99
N ILE A 36 -1.43 -0.69 8.16
CA ILE A 36 -1.34 -0.62 6.70
C ILE A 36 -2.74 -0.72 6.10
N GLU A 37 -3.01 0.17 5.16
CA GLU A 37 -4.15 0.09 4.25
C GLU A 37 -3.63 -0.07 2.81
N VAL A 38 -4.10 -1.08 2.09
CA VAL A 38 -3.72 -1.34 0.69
C VAL A 38 -4.95 -1.43 -0.20
N GLN A 39 -4.92 -0.69 -1.30
CA GLN A 39 -5.86 -0.81 -2.42
C GLN A 39 -5.08 -1.06 -3.73
N PHE A 40 -5.76 -1.36 -4.82
CA PHE A 40 -5.12 -1.62 -6.12
C PHE A 40 -5.74 -0.75 -7.22
N VAL A 41 -4.88 -0.14 -8.02
CA VAL A 41 -5.25 0.58 -9.25
C VAL A 41 -4.60 -0.06 -10.47
N CYS A 42 -5.12 0.22 -11.66
CA CYS A 42 -4.62 -0.35 -12.92
C CYS A 42 -4.47 -1.90 -12.85
N GLY A 43 -5.37 -2.56 -12.13
CA GLY A 43 -5.39 -4.02 -11.93
C GLY A 43 -4.37 -4.57 -10.93
N ARG A 44 -3.14 -4.02 -10.89
CA ARG A 44 -2.02 -4.61 -10.11
C ARG A 44 -1.14 -3.63 -9.33
N VAL A 45 -1.32 -2.32 -9.50
CA VAL A 45 -0.47 -1.32 -8.85
C VAL A 45 -0.98 -1.07 -7.43
N PRO A 46 -0.23 -1.44 -6.38
CA PRO A 46 -0.67 -1.20 -5.01
C PRO A 46 -0.64 0.30 -4.69
N VAL A 47 -1.70 0.77 -4.02
CA VAL A 47 -1.82 2.09 -3.40
C VAL A 47 -1.83 1.87 -1.90
N LEU A 48 -0.84 2.43 -1.19
CA LEU A 48 -0.62 2.15 0.22
C LEU A 48 -0.68 3.42 1.07
N ALA A 49 -1.43 3.33 2.18
CA ALA A 49 -1.32 4.23 3.31
C ALA A 49 -0.63 3.50 4.47
N LEU A 50 0.31 4.17 5.12
CA LEU A 50 1.07 3.62 6.24
C LEU A 50 0.94 4.53 7.45
N ASP A 51 0.36 4.01 8.53
CA ASP A 51 0.32 4.71 9.81
C ASP A 51 1.73 4.77 10.43
N THR A 52 2.03 5.88 11.09
CA THR A 52 3.24 6.07 11.88
C THR A 52 3.39 5.07 13.02
N ILE A 53 2.29 4.51 13.54
CA ILE A 53 2.31 3.46 14.58
C ILE A 53 2.54 2.06 14.02
N SER A 54 2.49 1.90 12.69
CA SER A 54 2.70 0.60 12.04
C SER A 54 4.09 0.06 12.34
N VAL A 55 4.18 -1.24 12.58
CA VAL A 55 5.45 -1.95 12.78
C VAL A 55 6.39 -1.79 11.57
N PHE A 56 5.85 -1.60 10.37
CA PHE A 56 6.65 -1.42 9.15
C PHE A 56 7.19 0.00 8.99
N HIS A 57 6.60 0.99 9.68
CA HIS A 57 6.96 2.39 9.51
C HIS A 57 8.43 2.66 9.83
N ALA A 58 8.97 2.02 10.88
CA ALA A 58 10.38 2.16 11.26
C ALA A 58 11.35 1.47 10.27
N TYR A 59 10.89 0.46 9.55
CA TYR A 59 11.74 -0.41 8.71
C TYR A 59 11.56 -0.21 7.20
N ALA A 60 10.68 0.68 6.76
CA ALA A 60 10.31 0.88 5.35
C ALA A 60 11.51 0.98 4.39
N SER A 61 12.50 1.84 4.69
CA SER A 61 13.71 1.98 3.87
C SER A 61 14.53 0.69 3.81
N MET A 62 14.65 0.02 4.94
CA MET A 62 15.42 -1.21 5.08
C MET A 62 14.73 -2.35 4.33
N MET A 63 13.41 -2.49 4.43
CA MET A 63 12.64 -3.46 3.65
C MET A 63 12.93 -3.33 2.14
N LEU A 64 12.91 -2.10 1.59
CA LEU A 64 13.21 -1.91 0.17
C LEU A 64 14.67 -2.24 -0.19
N GLN A 65 15.61 -1.81 0.64
CA GLN A 65 17.03 -2.11 0.46
C GLN A 65 17.29 -3.63 0.44
N TRP A 66 16.74 -4.36 1.40
CA TRP A 66 16.89 -5.82 1.48
C TRP A 66 16.10 -6.57 0.40
N ALA A 67 14.96 -6.04 -0.05
CA ALA A 67 14.20 -6.62 -1.18
C ALA A 67 14.98 -6.56 -2.50
N LEU A 68 15.88 -5.59 -2.65
CA LEU A 68 16.69 -5.37 -3.85
C LEU A 68 18.17 -5.69 -3.65
N ASP A 69 18.52 -6.36 -2.54
CA ASP A 69 19.90 -6.68 -2.15
C ASP A 69 20.87 -5.48 -2.31
N SER A 70 20.43 -4.31 -1.83
CA SER A 70 21.18 -3.06 -1.98
C SER A 70 21.68 -2.53 -0.65
N SER A 71 22.96 -2.18 -0.61
CA SER A 71 23.59 -1.42 0.49
C SER A 71 23.48 0.10 0.31
N GLY A 72 22.95 0.58 -0.83
CA GLY A 72 22.77 2.00 -1.15
C GLY A 72 21.57 2.63 -0.44
N LYS A 73 21.38 3.94 -0.58
CA LYS A 73 20.23 4.65 0.01
C LYS A 73 18.93 4.19 -0.68
N ALA A 74 17.88 3.91 0.09
CA ALA A 74 16.57 3.52 -0.46
C ALA A 74 16.04 4.46 -1.57
N ASP A 75 16.21 5.78 -1.42
CA ASP A 75 15.81 6.78 -2.42
C ASP A 75 16.53 6.69 -3.77
N SER A 76 17.68 6.01 -3.81
CA SER A 76 18.39 5.76 -5.06
C SER A 76 17.81 4.59 -5.85
N LEU A 77 16.92 3.79 -5.25
CA LEU A 77 16.36 2.55 -5.84
C LEU A 77 15.06 2.77 -6.62
N TYR A 78 14.43 3.94 -6.48
CA TYR A 78 13.19 4.28 -7.16
C TYR A 78 13.22 5.72 -7.67
N GLU A 79 12.24 6.06 -8.49
CA GLU A 79 11.91 7.44 -8.87
C GLU A 79 10.41 7.64 -8.84
N TYR A 80 10.01 8.88 -8.59
CA TYR A 80 8.62 9.29 -8.71
C TYR A 80 8.22 9.36 -10.18
N SER A 81 7.00 8.95 -10.47
CA SER A 81 6.43 8.97 -11.81
C SER A 81 5.21 9.90 -11.87
N ASN A 82 5.00 10.49 -13.04
CA ASN A 82 3.81 11.28 -13.36
C ASN A 82 2.85 10.45 -14.25
N ASP A 83 2.67 9.16 -13.92
CA ASP A 83 1.81 8.24 -14.67
C ASP A 83 0.35 8.70 -14.55
N ALA A 84 -0.15 9.31 -15.63
CA ALA A 84 -1.47 9.93 -15.66
C ALA A 84 -2.61 8.91 -15.51
N ASP A 85 -2.41 7.67 -15.95
CA ASP A 85 -3.39 6.60 -15.80
C ASP A 85 -3.48 6.17 -14.33
N VAL A 86 -2.34 5.97 -13.67
CA VAL A 86 -2.30 5.64 -12.24
C VAL A 86 -2.93 6.76 -11.40
N ILE A 87 -2.60 8.02 -11.69
CA ILE A 87 -3.19 9.17 -10.97
C ILE A 87 -4.70 9.26 -11.22
N ARG A 88 -5.17 9.01 -12.44
CA ARG A 88 -6.61 8.99 -12.76
C ARG A 88 -7.35 7.92 -11.97
N GLU A 89 -6.81 6.70 -11.91
CA GLU A 89 -7.41 5.61 -11.14
C GLU A 89 -7.40 5.90 -9.63
N CYS A 90 -6.32 6.52 -9.11
CA CYS A 90 -6.28 6.95 -7.71
C CYS A 90 -7.40 7.96 -7.40
N ARG A 91 -7.67 8.91 -8.31
CA ARG A 91 -8.83 9.82 -8.17
C ARG A 91 -10.16 9.08 -8.14
N GLY A 92 -10.27 7.95 -8.86
CA GLY A 92 -11.42 7.06 -8.78
C GLY A 92 -11.63 6.43 -7.39
N LEU A 93 -10.57 6.35 -6.58
CA LEU A 93 -10.62 5.95 -5.17
C LEU A 93 -10.93 7.12 -4.22
N GLY A 94 -11.14 8.33 -4.73
CA GLY A 94 -11.34 9.53 -3.92
C GLY A 94 -10.06 10.27 -3.53
N LEU A 95 -8.89 9.80 -3.95
CA LEU A 95 -7.61 10.45 -3.67
C LEU A 95 -7.40 11.73 -4.46
N ARG A 96 -6.83 12.75 -3.81
CA ARG A 96 -6.33 13.91 -4.53
C ARG A 96 -4.97 13.63 -5.16
N SER A 97 -4.69 14.31 -6.27
CA SER A 97 -3.41 14.14 -6.98
C SER A 97 -2.19 14.58 -6.17
N ASP A 98 -2.36 15.52 -5.24
CA ASP A 98 -1.30 16.00 -4.36
C ASP A 98 -1.12 15.12 -3.10
N GLU A 99 -2.01 14.16 -2.86
CA GLU A 99 -1.93 13.19 -1.76
C GLU A 99 -1.24 11.89 -2.19
N VAL A 100 -1.00 11.69 -3.49
CA VAL A 100 -0.41 10.46 -4.02
C VAL A 100 0.99 10.69 -4.55
N MET A 101 1.86 9.71 -4.31
CA MET A 101 3.23 9.67 -4.81
C MET A 101 3.44 8.40 -5.63
N PRO A 102 3.06 8.38 -6.92
CA PRO A 102 3.37 7.27 -7.81
C PRO A 102 4.88 7.12 -7.97
N ALA A 103 5.36 5.88 -7.97
CA ALA A 103 6.77 5.56 -8.11
C ALA A 103 6.96 4.23 -8.84
N HIS A 104 8.16 4.08 -9.42
CA HIS A 104 8.62 2.80 -9.98
C HIS A 104 10.08 2.57 -9.65
N LEU A 105 10.49 1.30 -9.71
CA LEU A 105 11.86 0.92 -9.44
C LEU A 105 12.81 1.32 -10.57
N LYS A 106 14.01 1.73 -10.19
CA LYS A 106 15.13 1.94 -11.12
C LYS A 106 15.81 0.61 -11.40
N GLY A 107 16.29 0.44 -12.63
CA GLY A 107 17.13 -0.70 -13.01
C GLY A 107 16.53 -1.52 -14.14
N LYS A 108 17.40 -2.20 -14.88
CA LYS A 108 17.03 -2.98 -16.05
C LYS A 108 16.08 -4.11 -15.64
N GLY A 109 14.87 -4.12 -16.21
CA GLY A 109 13.83 -5.12 -15.93
C GLY A 109 12.98 -4.86 -14.69
N LEU A 110 13.21 -3.75 -13.95
CA LEU A 110 12.43 -3.40 -12.75
C LEU A 110 11.45 -2.25 -12.98
N HIS A 111 11.56 -1.54 -14.11
CA HIS A 111 10.71 -0.39 -14.43
C HIS A 111 9.20 -0.71 -14.53
N GLU A 112 8.84 -1.99 -14.67
CA GLU A 112 7.43 -2.41 -14.67
C GLU A 112 6.81 -2.48 -13.27
N VAL A 113 7.65 -2.58 -12.24
CA VAL A 113 7.25 -2.60 -10.83
C VAL A 113 6.87 -1.19 -10.41
N ARG A 114 5.57 -0.97 -10.28
CA ARG A 114 4.98 0.33 -9.95
C ARG A 114 4.21 0.24 -8.64
N ALA A 115 4.21 1.32 -7.88
CA ALA A 115 3.43 1.45 -6.67
C ALA A 115 3.07 2.91 -6.40
N VAL A 116 2.10 3.13 -5.52
CA VAL A 116 1.70 4.47 -5.05
C VAL A 116 1.72 4.46 -3.53
N GLY A 117 2.28 5.50 -2.93
CA GLY A 117 2.17 5.75 -1.50
C GLY A 117 1.64 7.16 -1.22
N MET A 118 0.99 7.34 -0.07
CA MET A 118 0.54 8.67 0.38
C MET A 118 1.62 9.46 1.12
N THR A 119 2.65 8.76 1.57
CA THR A 119 3.85 9.34 2.15
C THR A 119 5.07 8.64 1.56
N LYS A 120 6.25 9.25 1.71
CA LYS A 120 7.50 8.64 1.26
C LYS A 120 7.73 7.24 1.84
N ARG A 121 7.42 7.01 3.12
CA ARG A 121 7.55 5.67 3.74
C ARG A 121 6.51 4.69 3.19
N SER A 122 5.29 5.16 2.92
CA SER A 122 4.27 4.35 2.26
C SER A 122 4.72 3.89 0.88
N VAL A 123 5.37 4.75 0.09
CA VAL A 123 5.93 4.39 -1.23
C VAL A 123 6.93 3.25 -1.12
N LEU A 124 7.83 3.30 -0.15
CA LEU A 124 8.85 2.27 0.05
C LEU A 124 8.22 0.91 0.35
N VAL A 125 7.25 0.85 1.27
CA VAL A 125 6.54 -0.39 1.60
C VAL A 125 5.68 -0.86 0.42
N ALA A 126 5.02 0.04 -0.29
CA ALA A 126 4.21 -0.29 -1.46
C ALA A 126 5.05 -0.91 -2.59
N LEU A 127 6.26 -0.40 -2.82
CA LEU A 127 7.20 -0.98 -3.76
C LEU A 127 7.63 -2.39 -3.32
N VAL A 128 7.89 -2.62 -2.03
CA VAL A 128 8.21 -3.96 -1.51
C VAL A 128 7.06 -4.95 -1.73
N VAL A 129 5.82 -4.51 -1.51
CA VAL A 129 4.62 -5.30 -1.83
C VAL A 129 4.54 -5.60 -3.32
N ALA A 130 4.75 -4.59 -4.19
CA ALA A 130 4.74 -4.77 -5.64
C ALA A 130 5.79 -5.78 -6.10
N ILE A 131 7.03 -5.69 -5.58
CA ILE A 131 8.11 -6.65 -5.87
C ILE A 131 7.66 -8.09 -5.51
N ALA A 132 7.11 -8.26 -4.31
CA ALA A 132 6.70 -9.58 -3.82
C ALA A 132 5.56 -10.19 -4.65
N LEU A 133 4.62 -9.38 -5.12
CA LEU A 133 3.51 -9.83 -5.97
C LEU A 133 3.98 -10.17 -7.39
N GLU A 134 4.85 -9.35 -7.98
CA GLU A 134 5.35 -9.57 -9.34
C GLU A 134 6.40 -10.69 -9.42
N LYS A 135 7.02 -11.07 -8.29
CA LYS A 135 8.02 -12.15 -8.18
C LYS A 135 9.21 -11.97 -9.15
N VAL A 136 9.55 -10.72 -9.43
CA VAL A 136 10.60 -10.33 -10.40
C VAL A 136 12.02 -10.54 -9.86
N VAL A 137 12.19 -10.50 -8.53
CA VAL A 137 13.47 -10.73 -7.86
C VAL A 137 13.29 -11.71 -6.71
N PRO A 138 14.34 -12.48 -6.36
CA PRO A 138 14.27 -13.42 -5.27
C PRO A 138 14.40 -12.67 -3.92
N LEU A 139 13.52 -12.96 -2.96
CA LEU A 139 13.35 -12.17 -1.72
C LEU A 139 13.98 -12.80 -0.47
N GLN A 140 14.98 -13.68 -0.60
CA GLN A 140 15.54 -14.42 0.53
C GLN A 140 16.14 -13.48 1.59
N GLU A 141 16.87 -12.46 1.15
CA GLU A 141 17.51 -11.50 2.05
C GLU A 141 16.47 -10.64 2.78
N LEU A 142 15.40 -10.22 2.09
CA LEU A 142 14.24 -9.59 2.73
C LEU A 142 13.63 -10.49 3.82
N TRP A 143 13.37 -11.76 3.53
CA TRP A 143 12.76 -12.68 4.49
C TRP A 143 13.64 -12.97 5.71
N LYS A 144 14.97 -13.03 5.54
CA LYS A 144 15.91 -13.14 6.68
C LYS A 144 15.80 -11.91 7.58
N MET A 145 15.77 -10.72 6.98
CA MET A 145 15.63 -9.47 7.72
C MET A 145 14.28 -9.41 8.45
N LEU A 146 13.17 -9.69 7.76
CA LEU A 146 11.84 -9.71 8.38
C LEU A 146 11.77 -10.67 9.55
N LYS A 147 12.39 -11.85 9.46
CA LYS A 147 12.45 -12.82 10.56
C LYS A 147 13.25 -12.29 11.74
N PHE A 148 14.38 -11.63 11.49
CA PHE A 148 15.23 -11.07 12.53
C PHE A 148 14.53 -9.97 13.34
N TYR A 149 13.69 -9.16 12.69
CA TYR A 149 12.93 -8.09 13.34
C TYR A 149 11.49 -8.47 13.70
N GLU A 150 11.13 -9.76 13.65
CA GLU A 150 9.78 -10.27 13.98
C GLU A 150 8.64 -9.66 13.12
N LEU A 151 8.96 -9.28 11.88
CA LEU A 151 8.02 -8.69 10.90
C LEU A 151 7.45 -9.72 9.91
N SER A 152 7.93 -10.97 9.93
CA SER A 152 7.56 -11.99 8.95
C SER A 152 6.06 -12.29 8.93
N ASP A 153 5.45 -12.46 10.10
CA ASP A 153 4.03 -12.81 10.20
C ASP A 153 3.13 -11.65 9.75
N PRO A 154 3.30 -10.41 10.27
CA PRO A 154 2.59 -9.24 9.76
C PRO A 154 2.74 -9.07 8.25
N PHE A 155 3.96 -9.24 7.71
CA PHE A 155 4.18 -9.05 6.28
C PHE A 155 3.51 -10.14 5.44
N THR A 156 3.51 -11.38 5.93
CA THR A 156 2.81 -12.50 5.29
C THR A 156 1.30 -12.28 5.24
N GLU A 157 0.71 -11.71 6.29
CA GLU A 157 -0.72 -11.36 6.31
C GLU A 157 -1.04 -10.29 5.25
N VAL A 158 -0.21 -9.25 5.15
CA VAL A 158 -0.34 -8.22 4.10
C VAL A 158 -0.25 -8.85 2.71
N LEU A 159 0.74 -9.71 2.44
CA LEU A 159 0.88 -10.35 1.13
C LEU A 159 -0.32 -11.24 0.79
N ARG A 160 -0.80 -12.06 1.73
CA ARG A 160 -1.99 -12.91 1.52
C ARG A 160 -3.23 -12.09 1.18
N PHE A 161 -3.39 -10.93 1.80
CA PHE A 161 -4.48 -10.01 1.48
C PHE A 161 -4.34 -9.41 0.07
N CYS A 162 -3.13 -8.95 -0.26
CA CYS A 162 -2.82 -8.40 -1.56
C CYS A 162 -3.07 -9.41 -2.69
N GLU A 163 -2.60 -10.66 -2.55
CA GLU A 163 -2.82 -11.73 -3.52
C GLU A 163 -4.31 -11.99 -3.76
N LYS A 164 -5.11 -12.05 -2.68
CA LYS A 164 -6.57 -12.23 -2.78
C LYS A 164 -7.24 -11.04 -3.49
N SER A 165 -6.76 -9.83 -3.25
CA SER A 165 -7.32 -8.60 -3.83
C SER A 165 -7.02 -8.50 -5.32
N VAL A 166 -5.78 -8.80 -5.73
CA VAL A 166 -5.38 -8.85 -7.15
C VAL A 166 -6.17 -9.91 -7.92
N ALA A 167 -6.39 -11.09 -7.32
CA ALA A 167 -7.16 -12.16 -7.95
C ALA A 167 -8.64 -11.80 -8.20
N ARG A 168 -9.22 -10.87 -7.43
CA ARG A 168 -10.59 -10.38 -7.64
C ARG A 168 -10.66 -9.40 -8.81
N SER A 169 -9.67 -8.52 -8.91
CA SER A 169 -9.60 -7.48 -9.96
C SER A 169 -9.46 -8.05 -11.37
N SER A 170 -8.81 -9.21 -11.53
CA SER A 170 -8.66 -9.86 -12.83
C SER A 170 -9.95 -10.52 -13.35
N CYS A 171 -10.94 -10.79 -12.49
CA CYS A 171 -12.19 -11.45 -12.87
C CYS A 171 -13.22 -10.48 -13.46
N THR A 172 -13.18 -9.20 -13.08
CA THR A 172 -14.21 -8.21 -13.44
C THR A 172 -14.05 -7.62 -14.85
N SER A 173 -12.90 -7.80 -15.50
CA SER A 173 -12.59 -7.19 -16.81
C SER A 173 -13.22 -7.90 -18.03
N LEU A 174 -13.94 -9.01 -17.83
CA LEU A 174 -14.50 -9.85 -18.91
C LEU A 174 -15.94 -9.51 -19.36
N SER A 175 -16.53 -8.38 -18.92
CA SER A 175 -17.97 -8.10 -19.13
C SER A 175 -18.31 -6.70 -19.68
N LYS A 176 -17.55 -6.19 -20.65
CA LYS A 176 -18.05 -5.09 -21.49
C LYS A 176 -18.45 -5.64 -22.86
N PRO A 177 -19.75 -5.91 -23.12
CA PRO A 177 -20.22 -6.07 -24.49
C PRO A 177 -20.01 -4.76 -25.25
N LEU A 178 -19.52 -4.88 -26.48
CA LEU A 178 -19.34 -3.81 -27.46
C LEU A 178 -20.66 -3.12 -27.80
#